data_AF-A0A9X6VVH4-F1
#
_entry.id   AF-A0A9X6VVH4-F1
#
_cell.length_a   1.000
_cell.length_b   1.000
_cell.length_c   1.000
_cell.angle_alpha   90.00
_cell.angle_beta   90.00
_cell.angle_gamma   90.00
#
_symmetry.space_group_name_H-M   'P 1'
#
loop_
_entity.id
_entity.type
_entity.pdbx_description
1 polymer ?
#
loop_
_entity_poly.entity_id
_entity_poly.type
_entity_poly.pdbx_seq_one_letter_code
_entity_poly.pdbx_strand_id
1 'polypeptide(L)' 'MKKYEYKKVDFQRLTEPHHLELDVNKLNELGAEGWELVLIDSGEYVFKREIF' A
#
# COMPACT_ATOMS: atom_id res chain seq x y z
N MET A 1 -23.76 -5.50 2.84
CA MET A 1 -22.60 -6.19 2.22
C MET A 1 -21.52 -5.15 2.06
N LYS A 2 -20.33 -5.36 2.63
CA LYS A 2 -19.24 -4.38 2.56
C LYS A 2 -18.72 -4.29 1.12
N LYS A 3 -18.40 -3.08 0.67
CA LYS A 3 -17.76 -2.83 -0.62
C LYS A 3 -16.33 -2.37 -0.37
N TYR A 4 -15.43 -2.73 -1.27
CA TYR A 4 -14.02 -2.39 -1.16
C TYR A 4 -13.52 -1.83 -2.49
N GLU A 5 -12.68 -0.81 -2.43
CA GLU A 5 -11.82 -0.42 -3.55
C GLU A 5 -10.40 -0.91 -3.32
N TYR A 6 -9.68 -1.11 -4.42
CA TYR A 6 -8.31 -1.64 -4.42
C TYR A 6 -7.37 -0.69 -5.15
N LYS A 7 -6.15 -0.58 -4.64
CA LYS A 7 -5.07 0.22 -5.21
C LYS A 7 -3.80 -0.61 -5.28
N LYS A 8 -3.08 -0.50 -6.39
CA LYS A 8 -1.74 -1.07 -6.57
C LYS A 8 -0.70 0.04 -6.53
N VAL A 9 0.41 -0.21 -5.86
CA VAL A 9 1.54 0.72 -5.79
C VAL A 9 2.82 -0.04 -6.07
N ASP A 10 3.63 0.46 -7.02
CA ASP A 10 4.94 -0.10 -7.31
C ASP A 10 5.84 -0.11 -6.08
N PHE A 11 6.59 -1.19 -5.91
CA PHE A 11 7.54 -1.35 -4.80
C PHE A 11 8.52 -0.18 -4.72
N GLN A 12 9.05 0.26 -5.87
CA GLN A 12 10.00 1.36 -5.95
C GLN A 12 9.44 2.69 -5.45
N ARG A 13 8.11 2.86 -5.42
CA ARG A 13 7.46 4.06 -4.87
C ARG A 13 7.37 4.01 -3.34
N LEU A 14 7.33 2.81 -2.77
CA LEU A 14 7.21 2.56 -1.32
C LEU A 14 8.53 2.18 -0.66
N THR A 15 9.64 2.16 -1.39
CA THR A 15 10.97 1.97 -0.80
C THR A 15 11.79 3.25 -0.86
N GLU A 16 12.78 3.35 0.02
CA GLU A 16 13.76 4.43 -0.04
C GLU A 16 14.69 4.25 -1.26
N PRO A 17 15.20 5.35 -1.86
CA PRO A 17 16.18 5.26 -2.94
C PRO A 17 17.41 4.47 -2.45
N HIS A 18 17.84 3.47 -3.21
CA HIS A 18 18.98 2.59 -2.92
C HIS A 18 18.78 1.54 -1.81
N HIS A 19 17.60 1.49 -1.18
CA HIS A 19 17.28 0.48 -0.18
C HIS A 19 16.14 -0.42 -0.67
N LEU A 20 16.25 -1.72 -0.41
CA LEU A 20 15.15 -2.67 -0.58
C LEU A 20 14.21 -2.68 0.64
N GLU A 21 14.40 -1.74 1.56
CA GLU A 21 13.58 -1.58 2.74
C GLU A 21 12.37 -0.70 2.46
N LEU A 22 11.28 -1.10 3.09
CA LEU A 22 9.99 -0.48 2.97
C LEU A 22 9.99 0.83 3.77
N ASP A 23 9.64 1.94 3.13
CA ASP A 23 9.52 3.24 3.77
C ASP A 23 8.25 3.24 4.63
N VAL A 24 8.46 3.04 5.94
CA VAL A 24 7.39 2.95 6.94
C VAL A 24 6.57 4.25 6.99
N ASN A 25 7.16 5.40 6.68
CA ASN A 25 6.42 6.67 6.67
C ASN A 25 5.38 6.68 5.56
N LYS A 26 5.74 6.22 4.35
CA LYS A 26 4.80 6.11 3.23
C LYS A 26 3.68 5.09 3.50
N LEU A 27 4.00 3.98 4.19
CA LEU A 27 2.95 3.06 4.64
C LEU A 27 2.00 3.70 5.65
N ASN A 28 2.54 4.47 6.60
CA ASN A 28 1.72 5.16 7.60
C ASN A 28 0.82 6.23 6.97
N GLU A 29 1.31 6.96 5.96
CA GLU A 29 0.49 7.91 5.19
C GLU A 29 -0.69 7.21 4.50
N LEU A 30 -0.45 6.05 3.86
CA LEU A 30 -1.51 5.24 3.26
C LEU A 30 -2.49 4.71 4.31
N GLY A 31 -1.99 4.28 5.46
CA GLY A 31 -2.82 3.87 6.59
C GLY A 31 -3.72 5.01 7.11
N ALA A 32 -3.18 6.24 7.18
CA ALA A 32 -3.94 7.42 7.59
C ALA A 32 -5.04 7.80 6.58
N GLU A 33 -4.84 7.49 5.29
CA GLU A 33 -5.87 7.59 4.24
C GLU A 33 -6.91 6.45 4.26
N GLY A 34 -6.79 5.50 5.20
CA GLY A 34 -7.68 4.35 5.35
C GLY A 34 -7.33 3.14 4.49
N TRP A 35 -6.15 3.12 3.85
CA TRP A 35 -5.69 1.98 3.08
C TRP A 35 -5.06 0.90 3.97
N GLU A 36 -5.47 -0.35 3.76
CA GLU A 36 -4.91 -1.54 4.40
C GLU A 36 -4.08 -2.32 3.37
N LEU A 37 -2.81 -2.58 3.67
CA LEU A 37 -1.96 -3.46 2.85
C LEU A 37 -2.43 -4.91 2.99
N VAL A 38 -2.70 -5.58 1.86
CA VAL A 38 -3.27 -6.94 1.86
C VAL A 38 -2.47 -7.97 1.06
N LEU A 39 -1.64 -7.52 0.12
CA LEU A 39 -0.83 -8.42 -0.69
C LEU A 39 0.44 -7.72 -1.14
N ILE A 40 1.53 -8.48 -1.15
CA ILE A 40 2.79 -8.13 -1.80
C ILE A 40 3.00 -9.18 -2.89
N ASP A 41 3.03 -8.76 -4.15
CA ASP A 41 3.25 -9.67 -5.28
C ASP A 41 4.27 -9.06 -6.23
N SER A 42 5.40 -9.75 -6.40
CA SER A 42 6.36 -9.53 -7.50
C SER A 42 6.71 -8.07 -7.83
N GLY A 43 6.87 -7.22 -6.80
CA GLY A 43 7.20 -5.80 -6.97
C GLY A 43 6.02 -4.84 -6.92
N GLU A 44 4.81 -5.31 -6.61
CA GLU A 44 3.64 -4.49 -6.33
C GLU A 44 3.13 -4.71 -4.90
N TYR A 45 2.70 -3.62 -4.28
CA TYR A 45 1.93 -3.63 -3.04
C TYR A 45 0.46 -3.36 -3.35
N VAL A 46 -0.42 -4.24 -2.89
CA VAL A 46 -1.87 -4.10 -3.08
C VAL A 46 -2.52 -3.70 -1.77
N PHE A 47 -3.29 -2.62 -1.84
CA PHE A 47 -4.05 -2.07 -0.74
C PHE A 47 -5.55 -2.19 -1.01
N LYS A 48 -6.35 -2.28 0.05
CA LYS A 48 -7.81 -2.16 0.00
C LYS A 48 -8.28 -1.09 0.98
N ARG A 49 -9.45 -0.50 0.73
CA ARG A 49 -10.21 0.25 1.75
C ARG A 49 -11.70 0.06 1.59
N GLU A 50 -12.44 0.15 2.69
CA GLU A 50 -13.90 0.03 2.70
C GLU A 50 -14.54 1.30 2.11
N ILE A 51 -15.54 1.12 1.25
CA ILE A 51 -16.32 2.22 0.66
C ILE A 51 -17.80 2.08 1.02
N PHE A 52 -18.46 3.23 1.23
CA PHE A 52 -19.86 3.33 1.63
C PHE A 52 -20.80 3.34 0.41
#